data_AF-A0A8H4XUC4-F1
#
_entry.id   AF-A0A8H4XUC4-F1
#
_cell.length_a   1.000
_cell.length_b   1.000
_cell.length_c   1.000
_cell.angle_alpha   90.00
_cell.angle_beta   90.00
_cell.angle_gamma   90.00
#
_symmetry.space_group_name_H-M   'P 1'
#
loop_
_entity.id
_entity.type
_entity.pdbx_description
1 polymer ?
#
loop_
_entity_poly.entity_id
_entity_poly.type
_entity_poly.pdbx_seq_one_letter_code
_entity_poly.pdbx_strand_id
1 'polypeptide(L)'
;DQKETQAYLDGLVKEYAQAAGLSMNEGPTEQVAAVQVNPEALNNVVRRQEELAQQKLKAYASFLNVDLHADGKSAENSESAMLELQKQLDLWIAEHGEAYANGITPVFDAKKLREYSSYWTWALQDLTATFYNVGRGILKVDKELIDDITYRLGNRSSTRLAETIRYLLTQCSDEKQKAFYELLLQTVTESLGSIPVFKSTTNFLGPRTTIDELGNIKYSEVLRGQDGSKTDFGDS
;
A
#
# COMPACT_ATOMS: atom_id res chain seq x y z
N ASP A 1 -8.56 -28.77 -61.18
CA ASP A 1 -8.90 -27.57 -61.99
C ASP A 1 -9.80 -26.64 -61.16
N GLN A 2 -9.71 -25.31 -61.28
CA GLN A 2 -10.49 -24.39 -60.41
C GLN A 2 -12.01 -24.63 -60.53
N LYS A 3 -12.45 -25.03 -61.73
CA LYS A 3 -13.85 -25.40 -62.02
C LYS A 3 -14.29 -26.69 -61.32
N GLU A 4 -13.41 -27.68 -61.23
CA GLU A 4 -13.71 -28.93 -60.52
C GLU A 4 -13.81 -28.71 -59.02
N THR A 5 -12.94 -27.85 -58.46
CA THR A 5 -12.97 -27.49 -57.03
C THR A 5 -14.25 -26.73 -56.68
N GLN A 6 -14.68 -25.82 -57.55
CA GLN A 6 -15.96 -25.12 -57.38
C GLN A 6 -17.14 -26.09 -57.46
N ALA A 7 -17.17 -26.99 -58.45
CA ALA A 7 -18.22 -27.99 -58.57
C ALA A 7 -18.29 -28.94 -57.34
N TYR A 8 -17.14 -29.30 -56.77
CA TYR A 8 -17.08 -30.10 -55.54
C TYR A 8 -17.59 -29.33 -54.32
N LEU A 9 -17.21 -28.06 -54.16
CA LEU A 9 -17.72 -27.20 -53.08
C LEU A 9 -19.22 -26.94 -53.24
N ASP A 10 -19.70 -26.72 -54.47
CA ASP A 10 -21.13 -26.59 -54.77
C ASP A 10 -21.90 -27.87 -54.41
N GLY A 11 -21.29 -29.05 -54.63
CA GLY A 11 -21.81 -30.33 -54.18
C GLY A 11 -21.94 -30.41 -52.66
N LEU A 12 -20.87 -30.09 -51.93
CA LEU A 12 -20.87 -30.08 -50.46
C LEU A 12 -21.86 -29.08 -49.87
N VAL A 13 -21.99 -27.88 -50.47
CA VAL A 13 -22.96 -26.86 -50.04
C VAL A 13 -24.39 -27.36 -50.25
N LYS A 14 -24.67 -28.05 -51.36
CA LYS A 14 -25.99 -28.66 -51.61
C LYS A 14 -26.31 -29.77 -50.61
N GLU A 15 -25.35 -30.63 -50.30
CA GLU A 15 -25.52 -31.69 -49.29
C GLU A 15 -25.75 -31.10 -47.89
N TYR A 16 -24.99 -30.07 -47.52
CA TYR A 16 -25.15 -29.36 -46.26
C TYR A 16 -26.50 -28.64 -46.17
N ALA A 17 -26.94 -27.96 -47.23
CA ALA A 17 -28.23 -27.27 -47.28
C ALA A 17 -29.42 -28.25 -47.13
N GLN A 18 -29.31 -29.44 -47.73
CA GLN A 18 -30.31 -30.51 -47.56
C GLN A 18 -30.33 -31.05 -46.12
N ALA A 19 -29.17 -31.27 -45.51
CA ALA A 19 -29.08 -31.74 -44.12
C ALA A 19 -29.55 -30.71 -43.09
N ALA A 20 -29.33 -29.42 -43.35
CA ALA A 20 -29.73 -28.32 -42.49
C ALA A 20 -31.16 -27.81 -42.74
N GLY A 21 -31.88 -28.35 -43.73
CA GLY A 21 -33.24 -27.96 -44.07
C GLY A 21 -33.38 -26.55 -44.68
N LEU A 22 -32.30 -26.01 -45.26
CA LEU A 22 -32.27 -24.68 -45.88
C LEU A 22 -32.65 -24.78 -47.36
N SER A 23 -33.70 -24.05 -47.77
CA SER A 23 -34.12 -23.96 -49.18
C SER A 23 -33.23 -22.96 -49.93
N MET A 24 -32.48 -23.45 -50.92
CA MET A 24 -31.67 -22.63 -51.82
C MET A 24 -32.53 -22.25 -53.04
N ASN A 25 -33.23 -21.12 -52.99
CA ASN A 25 -33.97 -20.63 -54.16
C ASN A 25 -33.00 -19.92 -55.14
N GLU A 26 -32.86 -20.46 -56.35
CA GLU A 26 -32.25 -19.76 -57.48
C GLU A 26 -33.28 -18.72 -58.00
N GLY A 27 -33.06 -17.44 -57.71
CA GLY A 27 -33.92 -16.34 -58.17
C GLY A 27 -33.77 -16.07 -59.68
N PRO A 28 -34.83 -15.57 -60.36
CA PRO A 28 -34.85 -15.37 -61.80
C PRO A 28 -33.90 -14.24 -62.23
N THR A 29 -33.20 -14.47 -63.34
CA THR A 29 -32.31 -13.51 -64.00
C THR A 29 -33.12 -12.52 -64.85
N GLU A 30 -33.50 -11.38 -64.27
CA GLU A 30 -33.96 -10.22 -65.05
C GLU A 30 -32.76 -9.48 -65.65
N GLN A 31 -32.66 -9.53 -66.98
CA GLN A 31 -31.71 -8.74 -67.76
C GLN A 31 -32.22 -7.30 -67.91
N VAL A 32 -31.74 -6.39 -67.07
CA VAL A 32 -31.86 -4.95 -67.30
C VAL A 32 -30.51 -4.46 -67.84
N ALA A 33 -30.50 -4.11 -69.13
CA ALA A 33 -29.38 -3.48 -69.82
C ALA A 33 -29.21 -2.03 -69.35
N ALA A 34 -28.61 -1.85 -68.17
CA ALA A 34 -27.80 -0.68 -67.88
C ALA A 34 -26.34 -1.04 -68.22
N VAL A 35 -25.53 -0.06 -68.61
CA VAL A 35 -24.06 -0.24 -68.68
C VAL A 35 -23.57 -0.49 -67.26
N GLN A 36 -23.73 -1.73 -66.80
CA GLN A 36 -23.24 -2.21 -65.53
C GLN A 36 -21.80 -2.57 -65.78
N VAL A 37 -20.91 -1.67 -65.37
CA VAL A 37 -19.53 -2.05 -65.07
C VAL A 37 -19.64 -3.26 -64.15
N ASN A 38 -19.30 -4.46 -64.65
CA ASN A 38 -19.45 -5.69 -63.88
C ASN A 38 -18.59 -5.52 -62.62
N PRO A 39 -19.21 -5.40 -61.43
CA PRO A 39 -18.49 -5.04 -60.21
C PRO A 39 -17.42 -6.08 -59.87
N GLU A 40 -17.61 -7.34 -60.23
CA GLU A 40 -16.59 -8.39 -60.07
C GLU A 40 -15.40 -8.18 -61.01
N ALA A 41 -15.63 -7.76 -62.24
CA ALA A 41 -14.55 -7.47 -63.19
C ALA A 41 -13.71 -6.27 -62.72
N LEU A 42 -14.36 -5.24 -62.15
CA LEU A 42 -13.68 -4.09 -61.57
C LEU A 42 -12.85 -4.48 -60.33
N ASN A 43 -13.44 -5.25 -59.40
CA ASN A 43 -12.74 -5.76 -58.21
C ASN A 43 -11.52 -6.63 -58.59
N ASN A 44 -11.65 -7.45 -59.63
CA ASN A 44 -10.54 -8.26 -60.14
C ASN A 44 -9.40 -7.40 -60.72
N VAL A 45 -9.71 -6.27 -61.36
CA VAL A 45 -8.71 -5.31 -61.84
C VAL A 45 -8.02 -4.61 -60.67
N VAL A 46 -8.77 -4.17 -59.65
CA VAL A 46 -8.22 -3.59 -58.42
C VAL A 46 -7.30 -4.58 -57.71
N ARG A 47 -7.72 -5.84 -57.56
CA ARG A 47 -6.91 -6.88 -56.95
C ARG A 47 -5.61 -7.12 -57.69
N ARG A 48 -5.64 -7.17 -59.04
CA ARG A 48 -4.41 -7.28 -59.86
C ARG A 48 -3.49 -6.08 -59.70
N GLN A 49 -4.05 -4.87 -59.56
CA GLN A 49 -3.27 -3.67 -59.30
C GLN A 49 -2.60 -3.73 -57.91
N GLU A 50 -3.31 -4.20 -56.89
CA GLU A 50 -2.77 -4.44 -55.54
C GLU A 50 -1.69 -5.53 -55.53
N GLU A 51 -1.92 -6.64 -56.23
CA GLU A 51 -0.93 -7.73 -56.40
C GLU A 51 0.37 -7.20 -57.03
N LEU A 52 0.26 -6.37 -58.08
CA LEU A 52 1.40 -5.72 -58.72
C LEU A 52 2.11 -4.75 -57.75
N ALA A 53 1.35 -3.97 -56.98
CA ALA A 53 1.91 -3.07 -55.97
C ALA A 53 2.68 -3.84 -54.87
N GLN A 54 2.14 -4.97 -54.39
CA GLN A 54 2.82 -5.83 -53.42
C GLN A 54 4.11 -6.44 -53.98
N GLN A 55 4.12 -6.87 -55.25
CA GLN A 55 5.33 -7.38 -55.91
C GLN A 55 6.42 -6.31 -56.00
N LYS A 56 6.05 -5.07 -56.36
CA LYS A 56 6.99 -3.93 -56.38
C LYS A 56 7.54 -3.64 -55.00
N LEU A 57 6.70 -3.64 -53.96
CA LEU A 57 7.11 -3.42 -52.59
C LEU A 57 8.13 -4.48 -52.15
N LYS A 58 7.87 -5.77 -52.41
CA LYS A 58 8.81 -6.87 -52.13
C LYS A 58 10.14 -6.72 -52.87
N ALA A 59 10.11 -6.31 -54.14
CA ALA A 59 11.32 -6.07 -54.92
C ALA A 59 12.16 -4.93 -54.36
N TYR A 60 11.53 -3.81 -53.96
CA TYR A 60 12.24 -2.69 -53.31
C TYR A 60 12.79 -3.07 -51.93
N ALA A 61 12.02 -3.80 -51.13
CA ALA A 61 12.47 -4.28 -49.82
C ALA A 61 13.70 -5.19 -49.94
N SER A 62 13.70 -6.11 -50.92
CA SER A 62 14.85 -6.97 -51.22
C SER A 62 16.05 -6.17 -51.72
N PHE A 63 15.85 -5.13 -52.53
CA PHE A 63 16.94 -4.27 -53.01
C PHE A 63 17.59 -3.48 -51.87
N LEU A 64 16.80 -3.00 -50.90
CA LEU A 64 17.25 -2.24 -49.74
C LEU A 64 17.70 -3.11 -48.56
N ASN A 65 17.60 -4.44 -48.67
CA ASN A 65 17.82 -5.40 -47.57
C ASN A 65 16.99 -5.11 -46.30
N VAL A 66 15.74 -4.65 -46.47
CA VAL A 66 14.81 -4.37 -45.36
C VAL A 66 13.84 -5.54 -45.21
N ASP A 67 13.78 -6.11 -44.01
CA ASP A 67 12.79 -7.14 -43.66
C ASP A 67 11.48 -6.49 -43.18
N LEU A 68 10.42 -6.65 -43.97
CA LEU A 68 9.08 -6.11 -43.69
C LEU A 68 8.37 -6.82 -42.53
N HIS A 69 8.84 -8.00 -42.16
CA HIS A 69 8.25 -8.84 -41.12
C HIS A 69 9.10 -8.87 -39.84
N ALA A 70 10.22 -8.15 -39.80
CA ALA A 70 11.09 -8.10 -38.63
C ALA A 70 10.34 -7.67 -37.36
N ASP A 71 9.44 -6.69 -37.46
CA ASP A 71 8.62 -6.22 -36.35
C ASP A 71 7.64 -7.30 -35.87
N GLY A 72 6.95 -7.98 -36.79
CA GLY A 72 6.04 -9.07 -36.46
C GLY A 72 6.74 -10.25 -35.79
N LYS A 73 7.92 -10.62 -36.31
CA LYS A 73 8.76 -11.67 -35.72
C LYS A 73 9.28 -11.27 -34.34
N SER A 74 9.65 -10.02 -34.15
CA SER A 74 10.10 -9.50 -32.85
C SER A 74 8.95 -9.48 -31.84
N ALA A 75 7.74 -9.13 -32.27
CA ALA A 75 6.54 -9.17 -31.44
C ALA A 75 6.19 -10.61 -31.02
N GLU A 76 6.19 -11.57 -31.94
CA GLU A 76 5.95 -13.00 -31.66
C GLU A 76 7.00 -13.58 -30.69
N ASN A 77 8.27 -13.20 -30.87
CA ASN A 77 9.34 -13.56 -29.94
C ASN A 77 9.13 -12.95 -28.54
N SER A 78 8.65 -11.71 -28.46
CA SER A 78 8.38 -11.06 -27.17
C SER A 78 7.18 -11.71 -26.45
N GLU A 79 6.13 -12.06 -27.20
CA GLU A 79 4.94 -12.71 -26.65
C GLU A 79 5.27 -14.11 -26.11
N SER A 80 6.05 -14.90 -26.85
CA SER A 80 6.50 -16.21 -26.38
C SER A 80 7.39 -16.11 -25.12
N ALA A 81 8.26 -15.10 -25.03
CA ALA A 81 9.06 -14.85 -23.83
C ALA A 81 8.20 -14.41 -22.62
N MET A 82 7.18 -13.58 -22.83
CA MET A 82 6.24 -13.16 -21.78
C MET A 82 5.44 -14.35 -21.25
N LEU A 83 4.96 -15.22 -22.13
CA LEU A 83 4.23 -16.43 -21.75
C LEU A 83 5.10 -17.39 -20.92
N GLU A 84 6.38 -17.53 -21.28
CA GLU A 84 7.31 -18.34 -20.51
C GLU A 84 7.58 -17.77 -19.12
N LEU A 85 7.76 -16.45 -19.01
CA LEU A 85 7.96 -15.77 -17.72
C LEU A 85 6.70 -15.86 -16.83
N GLN A 86 5.51 -15.75 -17.44
CA GLN A 86 4.25 -15.92 -16.72
C GLN A 86 4.12 -17.33 -16.13
N LYS A 87 4.47 -18.37 -16.88
CA LYS A 87 4.46 -19.75 -16.36
C LYS A 87 5.40 -19.93 -15.17
N GLN A 88 6.57 -19.30 -15.20
CA GLN A 88 7.50 -19.34 -14.07
C GLN A 88 6.93 -18.63 -12.84
N LEU A 89 6.26 -17.49 -13.04
CA LEU A 89 5.58 -16.78 -11.96
C LEU A 89 4.42 -17.60 -11.38
N ASP A 90 3.63 -18.24 -12.24
CA ASP A 90 2.51 -19.10 -11.84
C ASP A 90 3.00 -20.32 -11.06
N LEU A 91 4.14 -20.92 -11.46
CA LEU A 91 4.78 -21.99 -10.71
C LEU A 91 5.17 -21.51 -9.31
N TRP A 92 5.82 -20.35 -9.21
CA TRP A 92 6.18 -19.76 -7.92
C TRP A 92 4.97 -19.52 -7.02
N ILE A 93 3.88 -18.99 -7.57
CA ILE A 93 2.64 -18.75 -6.83
C ILE A 93 1.96 -20.07 -6.43
N ALA A 94 1.98 -21.09 -7.29
CA ALA A 94 1.42 -22.41 -7.00
C ALA A 94 2.18 -23.13 -5.88
N GLU A 95 3.51 -23.02 -5.85
CA GLU A 95 4.36 -23.65 -4.84
C GLU A 95 4.31 -22.92 -3.48
N HIS A 96 4.39 -21.59 -3.50
CA HIS A 96 4.54 -20.80 -2.26
C HIS A 96 3.25 -20.17 -1.76
N GLY A 97 2.21 -20.09 -2.59
CA GLY A 97 0.97 -19.40 -2.29
C GLY A 97 1.10 -17.88 -2.38
N GLU A 98 -0.03 -17.24 -2.69
CA GLU A 98 -0.10 -15.80 -2.91
C GLU A 98 0.25 -14.97 -1.67
N ALA A 99 -0.15 -15.43 -0.48
CA ALA A 99 0.12 -14.73 0.78
C ALA A 99 1.63 -14.63 1.09
N TYR A 100 2.39 -15.69 0.80
CA TYR A 100 3.83 -15.68 0.98
C TYR A 100 4.51 -14.77 -0.05
N ALA A 101 4.16 -14.92 -1.33
CA ALA A 101 4.72 -14.11 -2.41
C ALA A 101 4.54 -12.60 -2.16
N ASN A 102 3.35 -12.20 -1.71
CA ASN A 102 3.08 -10.81 -1.35
C ASN A 102 3.78 -10.39 -0.04
N GLY A 103 3.88 -11.30 0.93
CA GLY A 103 4.49 -11.05 2.24
C GLY A 103 6.01 -10.85 2.22
N ILE A 104 6.72 -11.43 1.25
CA ILE A 104 8.17 -11.31 1.12
C ILE A 104 8.63 -10.05 0.37
N THR A 105 7.70 -9.20 -0.05
CA THR A 105 8.04 -7.94 -0.73
C THR A 105 8.86 -7.04 0.21
N PRO A 106 10.03 -6.52 -0.23
CA PRO A 106 10.89 -5.72 0.63
C PRO A 106 10.23 -4.37 0.94
N VAL A 107 9.94 -4.11 2.22
CA VAL A 107 9.30 -2.86 2.68
C VAL A 107 10.33 -1.80 3.13
N PHE A 108 11.57 -2.21 3.40
CA PHE A 108 12.61 -1.31 3.90
C PHE A 108 13.01 -0.27 2.85
N ASP A 109 12.96 1.00 3.25
CA ASP A 109 13.39 2.14 2.45
C ASP A 109 14.14 3.12 3.35
N ALA A 110 15.43 3.34 3.07
CA ALA A 110 16.28 4.24 3.84
C ALA A 110 15.75 5.68 3.87
N LYS A 111 15.01 6.11 2.84
CA LYS A 111 14.41 7.46 2.79
C LYS A 111 13.22 7.61 3.73
N LYS A 112 12.64 6.50 4.20
CA LYS A 112 11.55 6.50 5.19
C LYS A 112 12.07 6.43 6.64
N LEU A 113 13.39 6.44 6.84
CA LEU A 113 13.97 6.50 8.17
C LEU A 113 13.56 7.80 8.88
N ARG A 114 13.03 7.67 10.09
CA ARG A 114 12.69 8.81 10.95
C ARG A 114 13.64 8.83 12.14
N GLU A 115 14.41 9.90 12.26
CA GLU A 115 15.31 10.14 13.39
C GLU A 115 14.69 11.19 14.32
N TYR A 116 14.49 10.82 15.58
CA TYR A 116 13.95 11.72 16.60
C TYR A 116 15.03 12.05 17.64
N SER A 117 15.78 13.14 17.40
CA SER A 117 16.92 13.54 18.24
C SER A 117 16.68 14.81 19.08
N SER A 118 15.54 15.50 18.90
CA SER A 118 15.26 16.81 19.50
C SER A 118 14.70 16.77 20.93
N TYR A 119 15.23 15.91 21.81
CA TYR A 119 14.71 15.72 23.17
C TYR A 119 14.73 17.00 24.04
N TRP A 120 15.70 17.89 23.83
CA TRP A 120 15.85 19.15 24.56
C TRP A 120 14.70 20.11 24.28
N THR A 121 14.19 20.15 23.04
CA THR A 121 13.02 20.97 22.66
C THR A 121 11.77 20.41 23.29
N TRP A 122 11.60 19.09 23.22
CA TRP A 122 10.43 18.41 23.81
C TRP A 122 10.37 18.59 25.32
N ALA A 123 11.52 18.61 26.02
CA ALA A 123 11.55 18.90 27.45
C ALA A 123 11.02 20.31 27.79
N LEU A 124 11.40 21.32 27.00
CA LEU A 124 10.89 22.70 27.16
C LEU A 124 9.40 22.81 26.84
N GLN A 125 8.95 22.11 25.79
CA GLN A 125 7.54 22.06 25.44
C GLN A 125 6.71 21.38 26.55
N ASP A 126 7.19 20.27 27.09
CA ASP A 126 6.51 19.52 28.18
C ASP A 126 6.46 20.37 29.46
N LEU A 127 7.55 21.07 29.80
CA LEU A 127 7.60 22.02 30.92
C LEU A 127 6.59 23.17 30.75
N THR A 128 6.58 23.82 29.58
CA THR A 128 5.68 24.96 29.33
C THR A 128 4.22 24.52 29.27
N ALA A 129 3.93 23.37 28.64
CA ALA A 129 2.59 22.78 28.63
C ALA A 129 2.11 22.47 30.06
N THR A 130 2.98 21.88 30.89
CA THR A 130 2.69 21.62 32.30
C THR A 130 2.37 22.93 33.04
N PHE A 131 3.20 23.96 32.87
CA PHE A 131 3.00 25.27 33.50
C PHE A 131 1.63 25.88 33.20
N TYR A 132 1.25 25.94 31.93
CA TYR A 132 -0.06 26.50 31.58
C TYR A 132 -1.22 25.60 31.99
N ASN A 133 -1.07 24.27 31.95
CA ASN A 133 -2.14 23.36 32.36
C ASN A 133 -2.39 23.39 33.87
N VAL A 134 -1.33 23.51 34.67
CA VAL A 134 -1.42 23.71 36.13
C VAL A 134 -2.00 25.09 36.45
N GLY A 135 -1.54 26.15 35.76
CA GLY A 135 -2.07 27.50 35.93
C GLY A 135 -3.56 27.64 35.56
N ARG A 136 -4.03 26.88 34.57
CA ARG A 136 -5.45 26.82 34.17
C ARG A 136 -6.30 25.90 35.06
N GLY A 137 -5.70 25.16 35.98
CA GLY A 137 -6.39 24.18 36.83
C GLY A 137 -6.86 22.92 36.10
N ILE A 138 -6.38 22.68 34.88
CA ILE A 138 -6.65 21.44 34.12
C ILE A 138 -5.90 20.26 34.76
N LEU A 139 -4.67 20.51 35.21
CA LEU A 139 -3.86 19.56 35.94
C LEU A 139 -3.79 19.97 37.41
N LYS A 140 -4.07 19.02 38.31
CA LYS A 140 -3.88 19.18 39.75
C LYS A 140 -2.48 18.71 40.12
N VAL A 141 -1.81 19.49 40.97
CA VAL A 141 -0.48 19.16 41.49
C VAL A 141 -0.62 18.08 42.57
N ASP A 142 -0.82 16.84 42.12
CA ASP A 142 -0.93 15.65 42.96
C ASP A 142 0.40 14.87 42.95
N LYS A 143 0.63 14.03 43.97
CA LYS A 143 1.90 13.30 44.14
C LYS A 143 2.33 12.51 42.90
N GLU A 144 1.37 11.82 42.26
CA GLU A 144 1.63 11.03 41.06
C GLU A 144 2.10 11.90 39.88
N LEU A 145 1.49 13.09 39.72
CA LEU A 145 1.88 14.04 38.69
C LEU A 145 3.28 14.60 38.96
N ILE A 146 3.57 14.92 40.23
CA ILE A 146 4.88 15.42 40.64
C ILE A 146 5.96 14.38 40.33
N ASP A 147 5.76 13.14 40.76
CA ASP A 147 6.71 12.04 40.54
C ASP A 147 6.94 11.81 39.04
N ASP A 148 5.87 11.77 38.23
CA ASP A 148 5.97 11.56 36.78
C ASP A 148 6.71 12.70 36.05
N ILE A 149 6.33 13.96 36.29
CA ILE A 149 6.93 15.10 35.59
C ILE A 149 8.38 15.29 36.00
N THR A 150 8.67 15.17 37.30
CA THR A 150 10.03 15.29 37.84
C THR A 150 10.93 14.23 37.25
N TYR A 151 10.43 13.01 37.12
CA TYR A 151 11.14 11.91 36.49
C TYR A 151 11.39 12.14 34.99
N ARG A 152 10.34 12.47 34.24
CA ARG A 152 10.41 12.68 32.78
C ARG A 152 11.30 13.86 32.40
N LEU A 153 11.27 14.96 33.16
CA LEU A 153 12.11 16.13 32.91
C LEU A 153 13.53 15.97 33.47
N GLY A 154 13.71 15.26 34.59
CA GLY A 154 15.03 14.91 35.13
C GLY A 154 15.84 14.08 34.13
N ASN A 155 15.24 13.07 33.50
CA ASN A 155 15.88 12.29 32.43
C ASN A 155 16.27 13.10 31.18
N ARG A 156 15.75 14.31 31.02
CA ARG A 156 16.04 15.21 29.90
C ARG A 156 16.66 16.52 30.38
N SER A 157 17.36 16.47 31.51
CA SER A 157 17.98 17.65 32.12
C SER A 157 18.97 18.30 31.18
N SER A 158 18.82 19.61 31.02
CA SER A 158 19.73 20.46 30.27
C SER A 158 19.87 21.80 31.00
N THR A 159 20.98 22.48 30.79
CA THR A 159 21.22 23.83 31.35
C THR A 159 20.09 24.80 30.99
N ARG A 160 19.67 24.77 29.73
CA ARG A 160 18.53 25.55 29.22
C ARG A 160 17.23 25.23 29.95
N LEU A 161 16.95 23.96 30.23
CA LEU A 161 15.76 23.57 30.98
C LEU A 161 15.78 24.18 32.39
N ALA A 162 16.90 24.10 33.10
CA ALA A 162 17.05 24.69 34.43
C ALA A 162 16.86 26.22 34.42
N GLU A 163 17.42 26.92 33.44
CA GLU A 163 17.23 28.37 33.27
C GLU A 163 15.76 28.73 33.01
N THR A 164 15.07 27.95 32.18
CA THR A 164 13.64 28.18 31.92
C THR A 164 12.77 27.92 33.14
N ILE A 165 13.09 26.91 33.96
CA ILE A 165 12.38 26.66 35.22
C ILE A 165 12.59 27.84 36.18
N ARG A 166 13.83 28.36 36.30
CA ARG A 166 14.12 29.57 37.09
C ARG A 166 13.31 30.78 36.63
N TYR A 167 13.17 30.96 35.32
CA TYR A 167 12.32 32.02 34.77
C TYR A 167 10.84 31.80 35.12
N LEU A 168 10.29 30.60 34.92
CA LEU A 168 8.89 30.30 35.24
C LEU A 168 8.58 30.44 36.74
N LEU A 169 9.54 30.15 37.62
CA LEU A 169 9.43 30.40 39.06
C LEU A 169 9.18 31.88 39.38
N THR A 170 9.77 32.81 38.63
CA THR A 170 9.51 34.25 38.82
C THR A 170 8.10 34.66 38.41
N GLN A 171 7.43 33.85 37.60
CA GLN A 171 6.08 34.11 37.09
C GLN A 171 4.99 33.39 37.92
N CYS A 172 5.37 32.52 38.85
CA CYS A 172 4.42 31.82 39.72
C CYS A 172 3.85 32.76 40.79
N SER A 173 2.52 32.81 40.91
CA SER A 173 1.83 33.54 41.99
C SER A 173 1.34 32.65 43.13
N ASP A 174 1.17 31.34 42.89
CA ASP A 174 0.71 30.36 43.89
C ASP A 174 1.90 29.68 44.57
N GLU A 175 1.91 29.67 45.91
CA GLU A 175 2.94 29.03 46.73
C GLU A 175 3.03 27.52 46.51
N LYS A 176 1.91 26.84 46.23
CA LYS A 176 1.93 25.38 45.95
C LYS A 176 2.62 25.06 44.64
N GLN A 177 2.36 25.86 43.60
CA GLN A 177 3.00 25.73 42.30
C GLN A 177 4.49 26.06 42.41
N LYS A 178 4.82 27.10 43.17
CA LYS A 178 6.20 27.50 43.41
C LYS A 178 7.01 26.38 44.08
N ALA A 179 6.49 25.76 45.14
CA ALA A 179 7.14 24.63 45.80
C ALA A 179 7.38 23.43 44.85
N PHE A 180 6.42 23.15 43.96
CA PHE A 180 6.59 22.12 42.93
C PHE A 180 7.72 22.46 41.93
N TYR A 181 7.76 23.69 41.42
CA TYR A 181 8.82 24.09 40.48
C TYR A 181 10.19 24.24 41.15
N GLU A 182 10.25 24.56 42.44
CA GLU A 182 11.49 24.54 43.23
C GLU A 182 12.04 23.12 43.36
N LEU A 183 11.18 22.14 43.68
CA LEU A 183 11.55 20.73 43.70
C LEU A 183 12.03 20.26 42.31
N LEU A 184 11.30 20.61 41.26
CA LEU A 184 11.66 20.26 39.88
C LEU A 184 13.02 20.86 39.49
N LEU A 185 13.27 22.12 39.87
CA LEU A 185 14.55 22.78 39.61
C LEU A 185 15.70 22.04 40.29
N GLN A 186 15.53 21.68 41.57
CA GLN A 186 16.52 20.92 42.31
C GLN A 186 16.83 19.59 41.61
N THR A 187 15.81 18.80 41.28
CA THR A 187 16.02 17.50 40.62
C THR A 187 16.69 17.65 39.26
N VAL A 188 16.28 18.61 38.43
CA VAL A 188 16.90 18.84 37.11
C VAL A 188 18.36 19.30 37.24
N THR A 189 18.71 20.04 38.28
CA THR A 189 20.11 20.43 38.54
C THR A 189 20.95 19.27 39.05
N GLU A 190 20.39 18.39 39.88
CA GLU A 190 21.08 17.19 40.39
C GLU A 190 21.25 16.12 39.31
N SER A 191 20.29 16.01 38.39
CA SER A 191 20.36 15.07 37.26
C SER A 191 21.22 15.57 36.10
N LEU A 192 21.77 16.79 36.17
CA LEU A 192 22.58 17.35 35.10
C LEU A 192 23.88 16.52 34.92
N GLY A 193 24.01 15.87 33.77
CA GLY A 193 25.14 14.99 33.47
C GLY A 193 25.00 13.56 33.99
N SER A 194 23.86 13.22 34.62
CA SER A 194 23.53 11.84 34.94
C SER A 194 22.97 11.10 33.72
N ILE A 195 23.07 9.78 33.73
CA ILE A 195 22.52 8.93 32.67
C ILE A 195 21.02 8.79 32.91
N PRO A 196 20.16 9.00 31.89
CA PRO A 196 18.72 8.81 32.03
C PRO A 196 18.41 7.34 32.36
N VAL A 197 17.51 7.14 33.32
CA VAL A 197 17.07 5.80 33.77
C VAL A 197 15.67 5.53 33.24
N PHE A 198 15.20 4.28 33.28
CA PHE A 198 13.79 3.93 33.10
C PHE A 198 13.18 3.51 34.45
N LYS A 199 12.00 4.06 34.78
CA LYS A 199 11.24 3.80 36.00
C LYS A 199 9.77 3.79 35.59
N SER A 200 9.07 2.73 35.98
CA SER A 200 7.63 2.65 35.80
C SER A 200 6.93 3.40 36.92
N THR A 201 6.08 4.37 36.56
CA THR A 201 5.16 5.06 37.46
C THR A 201 3.74 4.51 37.37
N THR A 202 3.50 3.54 36.47
CA THR A 202 2.18 2.95 36.28
C THR A 202 1.86 1.94 37.36
N ASN A 203 0.63 2.00 37.86
CA ASN A 203 0.12 0.98 38.75
C ASN A 203 -0.08 -0.34 37.99
N PHE A 204 0.29 -1.46 38.60
CA PHE A 204 0.15 -2.77 37.99
C PHE A 204 -1.31 -3.23 37.99
N LEU A 205 -1.86 -3.41 36.79
CA LEU A 205 -3.21 -3.93 36.58
C LEU A 205 -3.20 -5.45 36.34
N GLY A 206 -4.33 -6.08 36.64
CA GLY A 206 -4.60 -7.50 36.40
C GLY A 206 -5.89 -7.70 35.60
N PRO A 207 -5.98 -8.76 34.78
CA PRO A 207 -7.17 -9.07 34.01
C PRO A 207 -8.30 -9.54 34.93
N ARG A 208 -9.49 -8.98 34.75
CA ARG A 208 -10.70 -9.41 35.46
C ARG A 208 -11.84 -9.60 34.48
N THR A 209 -12.29 -10.83 34.39
CA THR A 209 -13.48 -11.21 33.63
C THR A 209 -14.63 -11.45 34.61
N THR A 210 -15.71 -10.68 34.48
CA THR A 210 -16.95 -10.90 35.25
C THR A 210 -18.07 -11.29 34.32
N ILE A 211 -18.96 -12.17 34.79
CA ILE A 211 -20.18 -12.55 34.09
C ILE A 211 -21.33 -11.89 34.85
N ASP A 212 -22.08 -11.04 34.16
CA ASP A 212 -23.25 -10.36 34.73
C ASP A 212 -24.42 -11.34 34.96
N GLU A 213 -25.42 -10.94 35.75
CA GLU A 213 -26.63 -11.75 36.02
C GLU A 213 -27.40 -12.10 34.74
N LEU A 214 -27.25 -11.27 33.70
CA LEU A 214 -27.80 -11.47 32.35
C LEU A 214 -26.94 -12.39 31.46
N GLY A 215 -25.81 -12.90 31.96
CA GLY A 215 -24.88 -13.76 31.21
C GLY A 215 -23.86 -13.01 30.33
N ASN A 216 -23.78 -11.68 30.43
CA ASN A 216 -22.84 -10.88 29.65
C ASN A 216 -21.42 -11.01 30.21
N ILE A 217 -20.44 -11.32 29.34
CA ILE A 217 -19.04 -11.41 29.71
C ILE A 217 -18.40 -10.02 29.59
N LYS A 218 -17.89 -9.47 30.69
CA LYS A 218 -17.18 -8.19 30.72
C LYS A 218 -15.72 -8.41 31.14
N TYR A 219 -14.80 -7.94 30.30
CA TYR A 219 -13.38 -7.83 30.64
C TYR A 219 -13.08 -6.43 31.20
N SER A 220 -12.26 -6.37 32.24
CA SER A 220 -11.77 -5.13 32.84
C SER A 220 -10.37 -5.33 33.41
N GLU A 221 -9.52 -4.30 33.34
CA GLU A 221 -8.22 -4.29 34.01
C GLU A 221 -8.36 -3.56 35.35
N VAL A 222 -8.06 -4.27 36.44
CA VAL A 222 -8.23 -3.76 37.82
C VAL A 222 -6.89 -3.78 38.55
N LEU A 223 -6.69 -2.85 39.49
CA LEU A 223 -5.50 -2.80 40.34
C LEU A 223 -5.31 -4.12 41.09
N ARG A 224 -4.09 -4.66 41.04
CA ARG A 224 -3.72 -5.86 41.80
C ARG A 224 -3.75 -5.59 43.30
N GLY A 225 -4.30 -6.51 44.08
CA GLY A 225 -4.36 -6.41 45.55
C GLY A 225 -5.65 -5.82 46.12
N GLN A 226 -6.52 -5.17 45.31
CA GLN A 226 -7.87 -4.79 45.76
C GLN A 226 -8.81 -6.00 45.98
N ASP A 227 -8.40 -7.17 45.52
CA ASP A 227 -9.13 -8.43 45.49
C ASP A 227 -8.52 -9.52 46.40
N GLY A 228 -7.50 -9.19 47.21
CA GLY A 228 -6.80 -10.15 48.07
C GLY A 228 -5.73 -10.99 47.35
N SER A 229 -5.41 -10.68 46.09
CA SER A 229 -4.27 -11.26 45.37
C SER A 229 -2.93 -10.69 45.87
N LYS A 230 -1.84 -11.48 45.82
CA LYS A 230 -0.51 -11.06 46.31
C LYS A 230 -0.04 -9.79 45.58
N THR A 231 0.49 -8.83 46.35
CA THR A 231 1.00 -7.52 45.92
C THR A 231 2.40 -7.56 45.33
N ASP A 232 3.01 -8.74 45.14
CA ASP A 232 4.43 -8.82 44.82
C ASP A 232 4.69 -8.55 43.35
N PHE A 233 5.17 -7.35 43.04
CA PHE A 233 6.34 -7.17 42.17
C PHE A 233 7.12 -5.90 42.56
N GLY A 234 8.25 -6.12 43.23
CA GLY A 234 9.41 -5.22 43.22
C GLY A 234 9.29 -3.94 44.05
N ASP A 235 9.44 -4.05 45.38
CA ASP A 235 10.13 -2.99 46.11
C ASP A 235 11.56 -2.93 45.57
N SER A 236 11.89 -1.85 44.86
CA SER A 236 13.27 -1.45 44.57
C SER A 236 13.60 -0.21 45.38
#